data_AF-A0A7L2K4Z5-F1
#
_entry.id   AF-A0A7L2K4Z5-F1
#
_cell.length_a   1.000
_cell.length_b   1.000
_cell.length_c   1.000
_cell.angle_alpha   90.00
_cell.angle_beta   90.00
_cell.angle_gamma   90.00
#
_symmetry.space_group_name_H-M   'P 1'
#
loop_
_entity.id
_entity.type
_entity.pdbx_description
1 polymer ?
#
loop_
_entity_poly.entity_id
_entity_poly.type
_entity_poly.pdbx_seq_one_letter_code
_entity_poly.pdbx_strand_id
1 'polypeptide(L)'
;EEHFYIITQGPLPSTMADFWQMVWESESDVIAMMTKEVELGQVKCHQYWPESPYISKDLANFCLRLHNYQILEYFIIRKIEIINK
;
A
#
# COMPACT_ATOMS: atom_id res chain seq x y z
N GLU A 1 -0.41 26.96 3.77
CA GLU A 1 0.58 26.06 4.39
C GLU A 1 0.76 24.87 3.47
N GLU A 2 1.98 24.40 3.28
CA GLU A 2 2.24 23.21 2.45
C GLU A 2 2.06 21.96 3.33
N HIS A 3 1.16 21.07 2.93
CA HIS A 3 0.93 19.79 3.59
C HIS A 3 1.80 18.72 2.93
N PHE A 4 2.84 18.25 3.64
CA PHE A 4 3.83 17.31 3.09
C PHE A 4 3.51 15.84 3.33
N TYR A 5 2.67 15.53 4.33
CA TYR A 5 2.45 14.16 4.78
C TYR A 5 0.99 13.92 5.14
N ILE A 6 0.53 12.70 4.85
CA ILE A 6 -0.73 12.15 5.36
C ILE A 6 -0.37 11.05 6.36
N ILE A 7 -0.81 11.19 7.61
CA ILE A 7 -0.65 10.15 8.63
C ILE A 7 -1.95 9.35 8.70
N THR A 8 -1.86 8.03 8.56
CA THR A 8 -3.00 7.12 8.63
C THR A 8 -2.65 5.84 9.37
N GLN A 9 -3.67 5.15 9.87
CA GLN A 9 -3.54 3.77 10.33
C GLN A 9 -3.22 2.81 9.18
N GLY A 10 -2.67 1.64 9.52
CA GLY A 10 -2.54 0.52 8.58
C GLY A 10 -3.93 0.09 8.06
N PRO A 11 -4.12 -0.09 6.75
CA PRO A 11 -5.43 -0.45 6.20
C PRO A 11 -5.98 -1.75 6.79
N LEU A 12 -7.28 -1.75 7.05
CA LEU A 12 -8.05 -2.95 7.36
C LEU A 12 -8.55 -3.60 6.07
N PRO A 13 -8.93 -4.89 6.07
CA PRO A 13 -9.49 -5.52 4.88
C PRO A 13 -10.70 -4.77 4.31
N SER A 14 -11.52 -4.18 5.18
CA SER A 14 -12.71 -3.41 4.80
C SER A 14 -12.42 -2.01 4.27
N THR A 15 -11.24 -1.43 4.55
CA THR A 15 -10.90 -0.02 4.22
C THR A 15 -9.76 0.08 3.20
N MET A 16 -9.39 -1.05 2.59
CA MET A 16 -8.26 -1.10 1.66
C MET A 16 -8.54 -0.37 0.35
N ALA A 17 -9.77 -0.44 -0.14
CA ALA A 17 -10.19 0.34 -1.31
C ALA A 17 -10.14 1.85 -1.00
N ASP A 18 -10.62 2.26 0.18
CA ASP A 18 -10.61 3.65 0.63
C ASP A 18 -9.17 4.19 0.76
N PHE A 19 -8.24 3.37 1.27
CA PHE A 19 -6.84 3.75 1.36
C PHE A 19 -6.22 4.06 -0.02
N TRP A 20 -6.46 3.21 -1.02
CA TRP A 20 -5.95 3.47 -2.37
C TRP A 20 -6.68 4.59 -3.09
N GLN A 21 -7.96 4.83 -2.78
CA GLN A 21 -8.69 6.01 -3.22
C GLN A 21 -8.04 7.29 -2.67
N MET A 22 -7.70 7.32 -1.38
CA MET A 22 -6.98 8.44 -0.76
C MET A 22 -5.60 8.67 -1.41
N VAL A 23 -4.84 7.60 -1.67
CA VAL A 23 -3.53 7.70 -2.34
C VAL A 23 -3.67 8.31 -3.74
N TRP A 24 -4.68 7.87 -4.50
CA TRP A 24 -4.96 8.40 -5.84
C TRP A 24 -5.39 9.87 -5.83
N GLU A 25 -6.37 10.22 -4.99
CA GLU A 25 -6.93 11.58 -4.91
C GLU A 25 -5.94 12.61 -4.36
N SER A 26 -5.03 12.18 -3.50
CA SER A 26 -3.97 13.04 -2.95
C SER A 26 -2.73 13.14 -3.83
N GLU A 27 -2.70 12.46 -4.98
CA GLU A 27 -1.55 12.38 -5.88
C GLU A 27 -0.27 11.92 -5.14
N SER A 28 -0.42 10.98 -4.20
CA SER A 28 0.69 10.49 -3.37
C SER A 28 1.48 9.40 -4.10
N ASP A 29 2.73 9.69 -4.46
CA ASP A 29 3.61 8.73 -5.15
C ASP A 29 4.35 7.76 -4.20
N VAL A 30 4.42 8.07 -2.92
CA VAL A 30 5.22 7.33 -1.93
C VAL A 30 4.41 6.99 -0.69
N ILE A 31 4.47 5.72 -0.30
CA ILE A 31 3.88 5.21 0.95
C ILE A 31 5.02 4.69 1.83
N ALA A 32 5.13 5.23 3.05
CA ALA A 32 6.08 4.74 4.06
C ALA A 32 5.35 3.90 5.11
N MET A 33 5.49 2.57 5.03
CA MET A 33 4.96 1.64 6.02
C MET A 33 5.99 1.44 7.13
N MET A 34 5.65 1.83 8.36
CA MET A 34 6.57 1.86 9.51
C MET A 34 6.49 0.63 10.41
N THR A 35 5.68 -0.38 10.07
CA THR A 35 5.49 -1.61 10.84
C THR A 35 5.64 -2.84 9.96
N LYS A 36 5.86 -4.01 10.58
CA LYS A 36 5.59 -5.29 9.91
C LYS A 36 4.08 -5.55 9.84
N GLU A 37 3.66 -6.53 9.06
CA GLU A 37 2.27 -6.99 9.03
C GLU A 37 1.86 -7.57 10.40
N VAL A 38 2.78 -8.32 11.03
CA VAL A 38 2.61 -8.94 12.35
C VAL A 38 3.81 -8.64 13.23
N GLU A 39 3.55 -8.18 14.46
CA GLU A 39 4.56 -7.91 15.49
C GLU A 39 4.11 -8.51 16.82
N LEU A 40 4.99 -9.26 17.48
CA LEU A 40 4.69 -9.94 18.75
C LEU A 40 3.40 -10.78 18.70
N GLY A 41 3.12 -11.41 17.55
CA GLY A 41 1.92 -12.22 17.33
C GLY A 41 0.63 -11.42 17.09
N GLN A 42 0.69 -10.09 17.02
CA GLN A 42 -0.46 -9.25 16.74
C GLN A 42 -0.39 -8.65 15.33
N VAL A 43 -1.51 -8.66 14.62
CA VAL A 43 -1.63 -7.98 13.32
C VAL A 43 -1.56 -6.47 13.55
N LYS A 44 -0.61 -5.80 12.90
CA LYS A 44 -0.45 -4.34 12.91
C LYS A 44 -0.95 -3.71 11.62
N CYS A 45 -0.77 -4.40 10.50
CA CYS A 45 -1.24 -3.92 9.21
C CYS A 45 -1.56 -5.10 8.30
N HIS A 46 -2.68 -5.03 7.59
CA HIS A 46 -3.00 -6.02 6.57
C HIS A 46 -2.24 -5.69 5.29
N GLN A 47 -1.94 -6.71 4.49
CA GLN A 47 -1.28 -6.51 3.20
C GLN A 47 -2.23 -5.78 2.23
N TYR A 48 -1.95 -4.51 1.99
CA TYR A 48 -2.75 -3.68 1.08
C TYR A 48 -2.20 -3.61 -0.35
N TRP A 49 -1.11 -4.31 -0.64
CA TRP A 49 -0.48 -4.38 -1.96
C TRP A 49 -0.57 -5.80 -2.57
N PRO A 50 -0.33 -5.97 -3.89
CA PRO A 50 -0.28 -7.29 -4.53
C PRO A 50 0.89 -8.14 -4.02
N GLU A 51 0.66 -9.43 -3.78
CA GLU A 51 1.67 -10.33 -3.19
C GLU A 51 2.83 -10.65 -4.16
N SER A 52 2.55 -10.65 -5.45
CA SER A 52 3.47 -11.12 -6.48
C SER A 52 3.27 -10.37 -7.80
N PRO A 53 4.33 -10.22 -8.63
CA PRO A 53 4.20 -9.58 -9.95
C PRO A 53 3.25 -10.28 -10.93
N TYR A 54 2.92 -11.54 -10.68
CA TYR A 54 2.02 -12.33 -11.53
C TYR A 54 0.54 -12.19 -11.18
N ILE A 55 0.22 -11.54 -10.05
CA ILE A 55 -1.13 -11.46 -9.52
C ILE A 55 -1.47 -9.98 -9.32
N SER A 56 -2.49 -9.50 -10.02
CA SER A 56 -3.07 -8.19 -9.75
C SER A 56 -3.99 -8.23 -8.54
N LYS A 57 -4.08 -7.11 -7.84
CA LYS A 57 -5.07 -6.93 -6.76
C LYS A 57 -6.19 -6.04 -7.25
N ASP A 58 -7.36 -6.62 -7.44
CA ASP A 58 -8.55 -5.90 -7.82
C ASP A 58 -9.23 -5.27 -6.61
N LEU A 59 -9.47 -3.97 -6.72
CA LEU A 59 -10.28 -3.15 -5.82
C LEU A 59 -11.47 -2.57 -6.60
N ALA A 60 -12.37 -1.88 -5.89
CA ALA A 60 -13.59 -1.32 -6.47
C ALA A 60 -13.31 -0.45 -7.71
N ASN A 61 -12.43 0.55 -7.57
CA ASN A 61 -12.12 1.52 -8.63
C ASN A 61 -10.75 1.29 -9.27
N PHE A 62 -9.92 0.40 -8.71
CA PHE A 62 -8.51 0.26 -9.09
C PHE A 62 -8.12 -1.19 -9.32
N CYS A 63 -7.14 -1.40 -10.18
CA CYS A 63 -6.38 -2.63 -10.29
C CYS A 63 -4.92 -2.31 -9.93
N LEU A 64 -4.37 -3.00 -8.94
CA LEU A 64 -2.99 -2.80 -8.49
C LEU A 64 -2.09 -3.90 -9.05
N ARG A 65 -0.91 -3.51 -9.55
CA ARG A 65 0.10 -4.46 -10.03
C ARG A 65 1.43 -4.20 -9.36
N LEU A 66 2.09 -5.27 -8.91
CA LEU A 66 3.45 -5.19 -8.39
C LEU A 66 4.42 -5.36 -9.56
N HIS A 67 5.16 -4.32 -9.93
CA HIS A 67 6.17 -4.45 -10.98
C HIS A 67 7.42 -5.18 -10.48
N ASN A 68 7.95 -4.73 -9.35
CA ASN A 68 9.08 -5.36 -8.69
C ASN A 68 9.13 -4.99 -7.21
N TYR A 69 10.02 -5.68 -6.51
CA TYR A 69 10.41 -5.30 -5.16
C TYR A 69 11.91 -5.54 -4.96
N GLN A 70 12.50 -4.80 -4.04
CA GLN A 70 13.88 -4.93 -3.63
C GLN A 70 13.92 -5.05 -2.11
N ILE A 71 14.50 -6.14 -1.63
CA ILE A 71 14.76 -6.34 -0.20
C ILE A 71 16.10 -5.69 0.12
N LEU A 72 16.10 -4.77 1.07
CA LEU A 72 17.28 -4.15 1.64
C LEU A 72 17.43 -4.61 3.09
N GLU A 73 18.56 -4.25 3.72
CA GLU A 73 18.87 -4.66 5.09
C GLU A 73 17.79 -4.26 6.10
N TYR A 74 17.17 -3.09 5.92
CA TYR A 74 16.23 -2.50 6.89
C TYR A 74 14.79 -2.37 6.39
N PHE A 75 14.56 -2.40 5.08
CA PHE A 75 13.23 -2.19 4.50
C PHE A 75 13.10 -2.85 3.12
N ILE A 76 11.86 -2.91 2.63
CA ILE A 76 11.55 -3.45 1.30
C ILE A 76 10.97 -2.32 0.46
N ILE A 77 11.56 -2.07 -0.70
CA ILE A 77 10.99 -1.16 -1.70
C ILE A 77 10.08 -1.98 -2.60
N ARG A 78 8.85 -1.50 -2.85
CA ARG A 78 7.91 -2.09 -3.81
C ARG A 78 7.51 -1.03 -4.83
N LYS A 79 7.57 -1.37 -6.11
CA LYS A 79 7.04 -0.52 -7.19
C LYS A 79 5.66 -1.04 -7.58
N ILE A 80 4.63 -0.26 -7.25
CA ILE A 80 3.23 -0.63 -7.47
C ILE A 80 2.66 0.32 -8.53
N GLU A 81 1.99 -0.24 -9.52
CA GLU A 81 1.19 0.50 -10.50
C GLU A 81 -0.27 0.45 -10.08
N ILE A 82 -0.93 1.62 -10.16
CA ILE A 82 -2.35 1.80 -9.93
C ILE A 82 -3.01 2.05 -11.28
N ILE A 83 -3.95 1.20 -11.66
CA ILE A 83 -4.73 1.34 -12.90
C ILE A 83 -6.16 1.68 -12.49
N ASN A 84 -6.66 2.85 -12.90
CA ASN A 84 -8.05 3.25 -12.73
C ASN A 84 -8.94 2.49 -13.72
N LYS A 85 -10.11 2.00 -13.26
CA LYS A 85 -11.03 1.14 -14.03
C LYS A 85 -12.08 1.92 -14.81
#